data_AF-A0A3M0YUW1-F1
#
_entry.id   AF-A0A3M0YUW1-F1
#
_cell.length_a   1.000
_cell.length_b   1.000
_cell.length_c   1.000
_cell.angle_alpha   90.00
_cell.angle_beta   90.00
_cell.angle_gamma   90.00
#
_symmetry.space_group_name_H-M   'P 1'
#
loop_
_entity.id
_entity.type
_entity.pdbx_description
1 polymer ?
#
loop_
_entity_poly.entity_id
_entity_poly.type
_entity_poly.pdbx_seq_one_letter_code
_entity_poly.pdbx_strand_id
1 'polypeptide(L)' 'ENYIAYYELCLQLVRPGGLIAIDNTLWDGKVAEPDNREPETEAIRSLNSHLHDDDRIELCLITVADGLTLARKL' A
#
# COMPACT_ATOMS: atom_id res chain seq x y z
N GLU A 1 -6.77 8.94 1.81
CA GLU A 1 -5.97 10.18 2.02
C GLU A 1 -4.70 9.98 2.86
N ASN A 2 -4.74 9.41 4.07
CA ASN A 2 -3.54 9.38 4.96
C ASN A 2 -2.64 8.13 4.87
N TYR A 3 -2.90 7.20 3.95
CA TYR A 3 -2.18 5.92 3.89
C TYR A 3 -0.66 6.07 3.78
N ILE A 4 -0.18 6.96 2.90
CA ILE A 4 1.27 7.19 2.73
C ILE A 4 1.89 7.74 4.02
N ALA A 5 1.21 8.69 4.68
CA ALA A 5 1.71 9.26 5.93
C ALA A 5 1.82 8.21 7.04
N TYR A 6 0.80 7.33 7.16
CA TYR A 6 0.85 6.22 8.11
C TYR A 6 1.95 5.23 7.77
N TYR A 7 2.10 4.87 6.49
CA TYR A 7 3.17 4.00 6.03
C TYR A 7 4.56 4.54 6.38
N GLU A 8 4.87 5.81 6.09
CA GLU A 8 6.17 6.40 6.40
C GLU A 8 6.47 6.42 7.90
N LEU A 9 5.46 6.71 8.73
CA LEU A 9 5.60 6.65 10.19
C LEU A 9 5.82 5.21 10.68
N CYS A 10 5.06 4.24 10.15
CA CYS A 10 5.25 2.82 10.44
C CYS A 10 6.66 2.37 10.04
N LEU A 11 7.16 2.78 8.89
CA LEU A 11 8.48 2.41 8.39
C LEU A 11 9.61 2.92 9.30
N GLN A 12 9.45 4.09 9.93
CA GLN A 12 10.38 4.58 10.94
C GLN A 12 10.37 3.74 12.22
N LEU A 13 9.20 3.28 12.63
CA LEU A 13 9.00 2.56 13.89
C LEU A 13 9.35 1.07 13.81
N VAL A 14 9.14 0.42 12.66
CA VAL A 14 9.47 -0.99 12.49
C VAL A 14 10.98 -1.20 12.36
N ARG A 15 11.48 -2.25 13.00
CA ARG A 15 12.87 -2.71 12.86
C ARG A 15 13.15 -3.23 11.44
N PRO A 16 14.42 -3.28 11.00
CA PRO A 16 14.81 -4.08 9.84
C PRO A 16 14.29 -5.53 9.96
N GLY A 17 13.74 -6.05 8.86
CA GLY A 17 13.00 -7.31 8.80
C GLY A 17 11.59 -7.28 9.40
N GLY A 18 11.12 -6.15 9.92
CA GLY A 18 9.74 -5.96 10.37
C GLY A 18 8.77 -5.92 9.20
N LEU A 19 7.52 -6.32 9.46
CA LEU A 19 6.47 -6.42 8.44
C LEU A 19 5.39 -5.38 8.70
N ILE A 20 5.02 -4.63 7.68
CA ILE A 20 3.85 -3.74 7.65
C ILE A 20 2.82 -4.41 6.75
N ALA A 21 1.58 -4.52 7.23
CA ALA A 21 0.46 -5.08 6.48
C ALA A 21 -0.59 -3.97 6.26
N ILE A 22 -0.99 -3.77 5.01
CA ILE A 22 -1.88 -2.70 4.58
C ILE A 22 -3.08 -3.33 3.87
N ASP A 23 -4.27 -3.17 4.45
CA ASP A 23 -5.52 -3.74 3.96
C ASP A 23 -6.18 -2.84 2.88
N ASN A 24 -7.15 -3.39 2.14
CA ASN A 24 -7.96 -2.71 1.13
C ASN A 24 -7.18 -2.12 -0.05
N THR A 25 -6.08 -2.76 -0.45
CA THR A 25 -5.19 -2.26 -1.52
C THR A 25 -5.69 -2.57 -2.93
N LEU A 26 -6.68 -3.45 -3.09
CA LEU A 26 -7.41 -3.64 -4.36
C LEU A 26 -8.66 -2.76 -4.48
N TRP A 27 -9.19 -2.25 -3.36
CA TRP A 27 -10.26 -1.25 -3.30
C TRP A 27 -11.48 -1.61 -4.17
N ASP A 28 -12.06 -2.79 -3.95
CA ASP A 28 -13.15 -3.40 -4.72
C ASP A 28 -12.84 -3.52 -6.23
N GLY A 29 -11.56 -3.55 -6.60
CA GLY A 29 -11.09 -3.52 -7.98
C GLY A 29 -11.09 -2.13 -8.63
N LYS A 30 -11.60 -1.08 -7.95
CA LYS A 30 -11.68 0.29 -8.48
C LYS A 30 -10.32 0.85 -8.86
N VAL A 31 -9.24 0.42 -8.19
CA VAL A 31 -7.87 0.85 -8.54
C VAL A 31 -7.48 0.47 -9.96
N ALA A 32 -8.13 -0.53 -10.57
CA ALA A 32 -7.91 -0.94 -11.96
C ALA A 32 -8.82 -0.21 -12.97
N GLU A 33 -9.77 0.63 -12.54
CA GLU A 33 -10.70 1.36 -13.43
C GLU A 33 -10.07 2.67 -13.94
N PRO A 34 -9.55 2.75 -15.18
CA PRO A 34 -8.70 3.87 -15.60
C PRO A 34 -9.39 5.24 -15.58
N ASP A 35 -10.72 5.29 -15.65
CA ASP A 35 -11.51 6.53 -15.66
C ASP A 35 -12.08 6.92 -14.28
N ASN A 36 -11.93 6.07 -13.26
CA ASN A 36 -12.38 6.37 -11.91
C ASN A 36 -11.44 7.42 -11.29
N ARG A 37 -11.99 8.56 -10.87
CA ARG A 37 -11.26 9.70 -10.29
C ARG A 37 -11.73 10.00 -8.86
N GLU A 38 -12.40 9.06 -8.20
CA GLU A 38 -12.80 9.20 -6.79
C GLU A 38 -11.54 9.45 -5.95
N PRO A 39 -11.54 10.46 -5.04
CA PRO A 39 -10.37 10.80 -4.24
C PRO A 39 -9.78 9.61 -3.47
N GLU A 40 -10.63 8.70 -3.00
CA GLU A 40 -10.24 7.49 -2.30
C GLU A 40 -9.49 6.53 -3.23
N THR A 41 -10.02 6.30 -4.44
CA THR A 41 -9.39 5.44 -5.45
C THR A 41 -8.02 5.97 -5.86
N GLU A 42 -7.92 7.28 -6.11
CA GLU A 42 -6.63 7.92 -6.44
C GLU A 42 -5.64 7.86 -5.28
N ALA A 43 -6.11 7.96 -4.03
CA ALA A 43 -5.26 7.80 -2.85
C ALA A 43 -4.70 6.38 -2.72
N ILE A 44 -5.50 5.34 -2.98
CA ILE A 44 -5.02 3.95 -2.95
C ILE A 44 -4.07 3.67 -4.13
N ARG A 45 -4.34 4.20 -5.33
CA ARG A 45 -3.39 4.13 -6.46
C ARG A 45 -2.06 4.77 -6.13
N SER A 46 -2.09 5.97 -5.55
CA SER A 46 -0.88 6.69 -5.14
C SER A 46 -0.09 5.90 -4.12
N LEU A 47 -0.77 5.27 -3.15
CA LEU A 47 -0.13 4.36 -2.19
C LEU A 47 0.51 3.15 -2.89
N ASN A 48 -0.23 2.45 -3.74
CA ASN A 48 0.25 1.24 -4.41
C ASN A 48 1.50 1.54 -5.27
N SER A 49 1.49 2.65 -6.00
CA SER A 49 2.66 3.11 -6.76
C SER A 49 3.83 3.47 -5.84
N HIS A 50 3.56 4.22 -4.76
CA HIS A 50 4.59 4.60 -3.78
C HIS A 50 5.28 3.38 -3.17
N LEU A 51 4.52 2.35 -2.81
CA LEU A 51 5.05 1.10 -2.25
C LEU A 51 5.84 0.29 -3.30
N HIS A 52 5.34 0.24 -4.53
CA HIS A 52 6.00 -0.48 -5.62
C HIS A 52 7.39 0.10 -5.94
N ASP A 53 7.55 1.42 -5.82
CA ASP A 53 8.79 2.13 -6.13
C ASP A 53 9.69 2.34 -4.89
N ASP A 54 9.34 1.80 -3.72
CA ASP A 54 10.10 1.99 -2.47
C ASP A 54 11.18 0.91 -2.27
N ASP A 55 12.41 1.25 -2.61
CA ASP A 55 13.59 0.36 -2.48
C ASP A 55 13.97 0.01 -1.02
N ARG A 56 13.31 0.60 -0.01
CA ARG A 56 13.56 0.30 1.42
C ARG A 56 12.82 -0.96 1.89
N ILE A 57 11.98 -1.55 1.04
CA ILE A 57 11.13 -2.68 1.39
C ILE A 57 11.20 -3.81 0.36
N GLU A 58 10.86 -5.02 0.79
CA GLU A 58 10.36 -6.07 -0.10
C GLU A 58 8.83 -6.05 -0.07
N LEU A 59 8.21 -6.03 -1.26
CA LEU A 59 6.77 -5.90 -1.43
C LEU A 59 6.13 -7.22 -1.88
N CYS A 60 4.99 -7.57 -1.30
CA CYS A 60 4.15 -8.67 -1.74
C CYS A 60 2.67 -8.32 -1.58
N LEU A 61 1.91 -8.38 -2.67
CA LEU A 61 0.45 -8.28 -2.63
C LEU A 61 -0.16 -9.69 -2.59
N ILE A 62 -1.02 -9.96 -1.62
CA ILE A 62 -1.80 -11.20 -1.55
C ILE A 62 -3.29 -10.94 -1.78
N THR A 63 -3.96 -11.84 -2.50
CA THR A 63 -5.37 -11.75 -2.86
C THR A 63 -6.27 -12.29 -1.74
N VAL A 64 -6.09 -11.78 -0.53
CA VAL A 64 -6.95 -12.06 0.62
C VAL A 64 -7.83 -10.83 0.86
N ALA A 65 -9.12 -11.06 1.14
CA ALA A 65 -10.12 -10.02 1.30
C ALA A 65 -10.11 -9.04 0.11
N ASP A 66 -9.99 -7.74 0.37
CA ASP A 66 -9.94 -6.68 -0.64
C ASP A 66 -8.49 -6.27 -0.97
N GLY A 67 -7.57 -7.23 -0.90
CA GLY A 67 -6.16 -7.04 -1.18
C GLY A 67 -5.36 -6.62 0.06
N LEU A 68 -4.44 -7.48 0.49
CA LEU A 68 -3.52 -7.21 1.59
C LEU A 68 -2.11 -7.06 1.04
N THR A 69 -1.55 -5.85 1.16
CA THR A 69 -0.17 -5.59 0.78
C THR A 69 0.74 -5.75 1.98
N LEU A 70 1.79 -6.54 1.81
CA LEU A 70 2.83 -6.82 2.79
C LEU A 70 4.11 -6.11 2.36
N ALA A 71 4.62 -5.24 3.22
CA ALA A 71 5.88 -4.51 3.04
C ALA A 71 6.86 -4.91 4.14
N ARG A 72 7.90 -5.68 3.81
CA ARG A 72 8.96 -6.06 4.74
C ARG A 72 10.09 -5.06 4.65
N LYS A 73 10.40 -4.37 5.75
CA LYS A 73 11.54 -3.44 5.81
C LYS A 73 12.86 -4.20 5.64
N LEU A 74 13.72 -3.69 4.77
CA LEU A 74 15.08 -4.21 4.56
C LEU A 74 16.03 -3.81 5.71
#